data_AF-A0A954K333-F1
#
_entry.id   AF-A0A954K333-F1
#
_cell.length_a   1.000
_cell.length_b   1.000
_cell.length_c   1.000
_cell.angle_alpha   90.00
_cell.angle_beta   90.00
_cell.angle_gamma   90.00
#
_symmetry.space_group_name_H-M   'P 1'
#
loop_
_entity.id
_entity.type
_entity.pdbx_description
1 polymer ?
#
loop_
_entity_poly.entity_id
_entity_poly.type
_entity_poly.pdbx_seq_one_letter_code
_entity_poly.pdbx_strand_id
1 'polypeptide(L)' 'DWDDEWHHARVVRDTETGSIKVYFDNMQEPIMTATDKTFLTGRVGIGSFDDTGNFDEILLFGKKVE' A
#
# COMPACT_ATOMS: atom_id res chain seq x y z
N ASP A 1 8.23 -13.71 -5.10
CA ASP A 1 9.58 -14.19 -4.77
C ASP A 1 10.47 -13.01 -4.43
N TRP A 2 11.68 -13.23 -3.93
CA TRP A 2 12.65 -12.16 -3.72
C TRP A 2 13.69 -12.28 -4.83
N ASP A 3 13.37 -11.68 -5.97
CA ASP A 3 14.19 -11.67 -7.17
C ASP A 3 14.39 -10.21 -7.65
N ASP A 4 15.02 -10.06 -8.81
CA ASP A 4 15.31 -8.76 -9.42
C ASP A 4 14.20 -8.31 -10.39
N GLU A 5 13.04 -8.96 -10.38
CA GLU A 5 11.91 -8.62 -11.25
C GLU A 5 11.01 -7.53 -10.64
N TRP A 6 10.10 -6.99 -11.47
CA TRP A 6 9.10 -6.04 -11.01
C TRP A 6 7.98 -6.74 -10.24
N HIS A 7 7.74 -6.27 -9.02
CA HIS A 7 6.64 -6.73 -8.17
C HIS A 7 5.57 -5.67 -7.99
N HIS A 8 4.32 -6.13 -7.91
CA HIS A 8 3.20 -5.26 -7.60
C HIS A 8 2.87 -5.30 -6.12
N ALA A 9 2.83 -4.13 -5.49
CA ALA A 9 2.33 -3.94 -4.14
C ALA A 9 1.07 -3.08 -4.15
N ARG A 10 0.07 -3.46 -3.35
CA ARG A 10 -1.16 -2.67 -3.17
C ARG A 10 -1.53 -2.60 -1.70
N VAL A 11 -1.85 -1.39 -1.25
CA VAL A 11 -2.42 -1.15 0.09
C VAL A 11 -3.87 -0.72 -0.06
N VAL A 12 -4.77 -1.39 0.64
CA VAL A 12 -6.19 -1.00 0.75
C VAL A 12 -6.46 -0.59 2.19
N ARG A 13 -6.92 0.64 2.38
CA ARG A 13 -7.24 1.22 3.69
C ARG A 13 -8.68 1.68 3.72
N ASP A 14 -9.39 1.27 4.76
CA ASP A 14 -10.71 1.77 5.12
C ASP A 14 -10.58 2.53 6.45
N THR A 15 -10.86 3.83 6.42
CA THR A 15 -10.73 4.71 7.60
C THR A 15 -11.90 4.58 8.58
N GLU A 16 -13.08 4.14 8.12
CA GLU A 16 -14.26 3.94 8.96
C GLU A 16 -14.10 2.71 9.83
N THR A 17 -13.67 1.59 9.24
CA THR A 17 -13.42 0.34 9.98
C THR A 17 -12.03 0.31 10.62
N GLY A 18 -11.06 1.03 10.05
CA GLY A 18 -9.66 0.97 10.43
C GLY A 18 -8.89 -0.16 9.74
N SER A 19 -9.50 -0.89 8.81
CA SER A 19 -8.84 -2.01 8.12
C SER A 19 -7.70 -1.53 7.23
N ILE A 20 -6.56 -2.23 7.29
CA ILE A 20 -5.42 -2.11 6.38
C ILE A 20 -5.15 -3.50 5.83
N LYS A 21 -5.02 -3.60 4.50
CA LYS A 21 -4.66 -4.84 3.82
C LYS A 21 -3.53 -4.56 2.83
N VAL A 22 -2.48 -5.38 2.86
CA VAL A 22 -1.36 -5.33 1.92
C VAL A 22 -1.42 -6.56 1.04
N TYR A 23 -1.35 -6.35 -0.28
CA TYR A 23 -1.29 -7.39 -1.30
C TYR A 23 0.06 -7.31 -1.99
N PHE A 24 0.58 -8.47 -2.40
CA PHE A 24 1.84 -8.60 -3.11
C PHE A 24 1.70 -9.65 -4.22
N ASP A 25 2.11 -9.31 -5.43
CA ASP A 25 2.01 -10.09 -6.68
C ASP A 25 0.60 -10.57 -7.08
N ASN A 26 -0.01 -11.53 -6.36
CA ASN A 26 -1.25 -12.18 -6.79
C ASN A 26 -2.48 -11.23 -6.81
N MET A 27 -2.43 -10.13 -6.07
CA MET A 27 -3.50 -9.13 -5.89
C MET A 27 -4.87 -9.66 -5.43
N GLN A 28 -5.00 -10.94 -5.09
CA GLN A 28 -6.27 -11.55 -4.64
C GLN A 28 -6.32 -11.73 -3.13
N GLU A 29 -5.22 -12.15 -2.52
CA GLU A 29 -5.16 -12.46 -1.10
C GLU A 29 -4.18 -11.51 -0.40
N PRO A 30 -4.56 -10.90 0.73
CA PRO A 30 -3.64 -10.02 1.45
C PRO A 30 -2.57 -10.86 2.14
N ILE A 31 -1.31 -10.44 2.00
CA ILE A 31 -0.18 -11.03 2.72
C ILE A 31 -0.03 -10.45 4.13
N MET A 32 -0.66 -9.31 4.40
CA MET A 32 -0.65 -8.65 5.71
C MET A 32 -1.95 -7.89 5.96
N THR A 33 -2.41 -7.92 7.22
CA THR A 33 -3.60 -7.19 7.68
C THR A 33 -3.34 -6.50 9.01
N ALA A 34 -3.93 -5.32 9.20
CA ALA A 34 -3.95 -4.62 10.49
C ALA A 34 -5.27 -3.86 10.68
N THR A 35 -5.57 -3.49 11.92
CA THR A 35 -6.67 -2.60 12.27
C THR A 35 -6.14 -1.46 13.12
N ASP A 36 -6.18 -0.24 12.60
CA ASP A 36 -5.68 0.97 13.27
C ASP A 36 -6.56 2.18 12.89
N LYS A 37 -6.71 3.16 13.79
CA LYS A 37 -7.45 4.41 13.52
C LYS A 37 -6.68 5.66 13.94
N THR A 38 -5.38 5.53 14.21
CA THR A 38 -4.58 6.61 14.79
C THR A 38 -4.42 7.78 13.83
N PHE A 39 -4.12 7.48 12.57
CA PHE A 39 -4.02 8.47 11.49
C PHE A 39 -5.02 8.13 10.39
N LEU A 40 -6.00 9.02 10.17
CA LEU A 40 -7.09 8.80 9.23
C LEU A 40 -6.86 9.47 7.87
N THR A 41 -6.16 10.61 7.85
CA THR A 41 -5.90 11.40 6.64
C THR A 41 -4.46 11.87 6.60
N GLY A 42 -3.92 12.04 5.41
CA GLY A 42 -2.53 12.42 5.19
C GLY A 42 -2.14 12.40 3.73
N ARG A 43 -0.87 12.70 3.45
CA ARG A 43 -0.29 12.58 2.11
C ARG A 43 0.15 11.14 1.87
N VAL A 44 0.17 10.73 0.60
CA VAL A 44 0.77 9.47 0.16
C VAL A 44 2.19 9.74 -0.32
N GLY A 45 3.12 8.89 0.09
CA GLY A 45 4.52 8.93 -0.33
C GLY A 45 5.05 7.51 -0.52
N ILE A 46 6.08 7.40 -1.36
CA ILE A 46 6.84 6.18 -1.58
C ILE A 46 8.32 6.49 -1.37
N GLY A 47 9.09 5.49 -0.97
CA GLY A 47 10.52 5.62 -0.74
C GLY A 47 11.17 4.29 -0.45
N SER A 48 12.49 4.25 -0.59
CA SER A 48 13.32 3.15 -0.15
C SER A 48 14.02 3.48 1.17
N PHE A 49 14.55 2.45 1.81
CA PHE A 49 15.37 2.55 3.01
C PHE A 49 16.57 1.61 2.86
N ASP A 50 17.76 2.11 3.18
CA ASP A 50 19.08 1.45 3.05
C ASP A 50 19.54 1.00 1.65
N ASP A 51 18.62 0.75 0.71
CA ASP A 51 18.92 0.37 -0.68
C ASP A 51 18.27 1.31 -1.72
N THR A 52 18.72 1.18 -2.98
CA THR A 52 18.09 1.86 -4.11
C THR A 52 16.79 1.16 -4.48
N GLY A 53 15.67 1.90 -4.44
CA GLY A 53 14.38 1.41 -4.93
C GLY A 53 14.03 2.00 -6.29
N ASN A 54 13.56 1.15 -7.21
CA ASN A 54 12.94 1.57 -8.46
C ASN A 54 11.42 1.48 -8.32
N PHE A 55 10.70 2.51 -8.75
CA PHE A 55 9.24 2.59 -8.64
C PHE A 55 8.66 3.08 -9.97
N ASP A 56 7.65 2.38 -10.47
CA ASP A 56 6.85 2.79 -11.63
C ASP A 56 5.37 2.43 -11.40
N GLU A 57 4.48 2.92 -12.26
CA GLU A 57 3.03 2.64 -12.25
C GLU A 57 2.33 2.97 -10.91
N ILE A 58 2.69 4.12 -10.33
CA ILE A 58 2.13 4.57 -9.06
C ILE A 58 0.71 5.11 -9.28
N LEU A 59 -0.27 4.35 -8.80
CA LEU A 59 -1.68 4.70 -8.88
C LEU A 59 -2.25 4.99 -7.48
N LEU A 60 -2.95 6.11 -7.35
CA LEU A 60 -3.65 6.48 -6.12
C LEU A 60 -5.15 6.59 -6.40
N PHE A 61 -5.93 5.72 -5.77
CA PHE A 61 -7.38 5.74 -5.81
C PHE A 61 -7.93 6.11 -4.44
N GLY A 62 -8.91 7.00 -4.41
CA GLY A 62 -9.56 7.39 -3.17
C GLY A 62 -10.83 8.16 -3.45
N LYS A 63 -11.72 8.19 -2.47
CA LYS A 63 -12.82 9.14 -2.46
C LYS A 63 -12.27 10.49 -2.01
N LYS A 64 -12.48 11.53 -2.80
CA LYS A 64 -12.17 12.89 -2.39
C LYS A 64 -13.02 13.21 -1.17
N VAL A 65 -12.37 13.63 -0.09
CA VAL A 65 -13.05 14.23 1.06
C VAL A 65 -13.20 15.71 0.73
N GLU A 66 -14.42 16.23 0.78
CA GLU A 66 -14.71 17.66 0.62
C GLU A 66 -14.27 18.48 1.83
#